data_AF-A0A1Y6F5J1-F1
#
_entry.id   AF-A0A1Y6F5J1-F1
#
_cell.length_a   1.000
_cell.length_b   1.000
_cell.length_c   1.000
_cell.angle_alpha   90.00
_cell.angle_beta   90.00
_cell.angle_gamma   90.00
#
_symmetry.space_group_name_H-M   'P 1'
#
loop_
_entity.id
_entity.type
_entity.pdbx_description
1 polymer ?
#
loop_
_entity_poly.entity_id
_entity_poly.type
_entity_poly.pdbx_seq_one_letter_code
_entity_poly.pdbx_strand_id
1 'polypeptide(L)'
;MADFDKATAELPILRDFIDFVNKQSAVYMDSLAGFEGNTVRIGRQVHRVTRPDHIETKNGENVVVWTSAEDPSQPDVILSTIRRATDYLDDNSHGGFNEQQLCASIIVFIFAYWDEEVRPAIARVRGVEPNSIRIDAMGDLRILRNAIIHAGGMVAASEHAKLKKMADLPMPDKRLVLSHDQMHRLLVLVKQAIGEIIMHYTGALPGAPTAEKIVDVAIQNAGPRTGTGPKDRTSSGM
;
A
#
# COMPACT_ATOMS: atom_id res chain seq x y z
N MET A 1 6.23 20.96 -31.63
CA MET A 1 6.49 21.28 -30.22
C MET A 1 7.90 20.80 -29.91
N ALA A 2 8.78 21.66 -29.41
CA ALA A 2 10.16 21.27 -29.11
C ALA A 2 10.18 20.27 -27.93
N ASP A 3 11.21 19.45 -27.80
CA ASP A 3 11.31 18.44 -26.74
C ASP A 3 11.26 19.07 -25.33
N PHE A 4 11.77 20.30 -25.19
CA PHE A 4 11.68 21.05 -23.94
C PHE A 4 10.23 21.46 -23.58
N ASP A 5 9.42 21.83 -24.58
CA ASP A 5 8.01 22.17 -24.37
C ASP A 5 7.21 20.92 -23.98
N LYS A 6 7.51 19.77 -24.60
CA LYS A 6 6.92 18.46 -24.24
C LYS A 6 7.28 18.06 -22.82
N ALA A 7 8.56 18.17 -22.45
CA ALA A 7 9.00 17.91 -21.08
C ALA A 7 8.27 18.81 -20.08
N THR A 8 8.16 20.11 -20.36
CA THR A 8 7.46 21.07 -19.50
C THR A 8 5.98 20.75 -19.35
N ALA A 9 5.31 20.30 -20.42
CA ALA A 9 3.91 19.92 -20.39
C ALA A 9 3.64 18.56 -19.71
N GLU A 10 4.60 17.61 -19.75
CA GLU A 10 4.47 16.33 -19.05
C GLU A 10 4.72 16.42 -17.54
N LEU A 11 5.58 17.35 -17.10
CA LEU A 11 5.98 17.44 -15.70
C LEU A 11 4.81 17.53 -14.69
N PRO A 12 3.76 18.36 -14.91
CA PRO A 12 2.60 18.38 -14.03
C PRO A 12 1.89 17.02 -13.95
N ILE A 13 1.70 16.34 -15.09
CA ILE A 13 1.05 15.02 -15.15
C ILE A 13 1.81 14.00 -14.31
N LEU A 14 3.14 14.00 -14.42
CA LEU A 14 4.01 13.06 -13.69
C LEU A 14 4.06 13.40 -12.20
N ARG A 15 4.06 14.68 -11.82
CA ARG A 15 3.98 15.12 -10.41
C ARG A 15 2.67 14.69 -9.77
N ASP A 16 1.55 14.92 -10.44
CA ASP A 16 0.22 14.50 -9.95
C ASP A 16 0.18 12.98 -9.74
N PHE A 17 0.79 12.21 -10.65
CA PHE A 17 0.87 10.77 -10.49
C PHE A 17 1.77 10.35 -9.31
N ILE A 18 2.92 11.00 -9.10
CA ILE A 18 3.77 10.76 -7.93
C ILE A 18 3.00 11.05 -6.64
N ASP A 19 2.27 12.16 -6.58
CA ASP A 19 1.46 12.55 -5.42
C ASP A 19 0.33 11.55 -5.16
N PHE A 20 -0.30 11.04 -6.22
CA PHE A 20 -1.26 9.96 -6.10
C PHE A 20 -0.64 8.71 -5.48
N VAL A 21 0.52 8.25 -5.97
CA VAL A 21 1.23 7.08 -5.43
C VAL A 21 1.66 7.31 -3.97
N ASN A 22 2.09 8.53 -3.62
CA ASN A 22 2.41 8.91 -2.24
C ASN A 22 1.18 8.83 -1.32
N LYS A 23 0.01 9.29 -1.79
CA LYS A 23 -1.25 9.17 -1.04
C LYS A 23 -1.63 7.71 -0.82
N GLN A 24 -1.45 6.84 -1.82
CA GLN A 24 -1.68 5.40 -1.64
C GLN A 24 -0.73 4.80 -0.59
N SER A 25 0.54 5.22 -0.59
CA SER A 25 1.49 4.83 0.45
C SER A 25 1.07 5.29 1.84
N ALA A 26 0.52 6.50 1.98
CA ALA A 26 0.04 7.00 3.26
C ALA A 26 -1.18 6.20 3.76
N VAL A 27 -2.16 5.96 2.89
CA VAL A 27 -3.33 5.12 3.19
C VAL A 27 -2.92 3.73 3.66
N TYR A 28 -1.91 3.13 3.01
CA TYR A 28 -1.34 1.85 3.45
C TYR A 28 -0.82 1.92 4.88
N MET A 29 0.07 2.87 5.18
CA MET A 29 0.67 3.00 6.52
C MET A 29 -0.37 3.30 7.61
N ASP A 30 -1.30 4.22 7.34
CA ASP A 30 -2.35 4.60 8.28
C ASP A 30 -3.29 3.43 8.58
N SER A 31 -3.60 2.63 7.56
CA SER A 31 -4.44 1.44 7.73
C SER A 31 -3.73 0.36 8.55
N LEU A 32 -2.44 0.11 8.30
CA LEU A 32 -1.66 -0.85 9.10
C LEU A 32 -1.61 -0.43 10.58
N ALA A 33 -1.34 0.85 10.86
CA ALA A 33 -1.37 1.37 12.22
C ALA A 33 -2.77 1.21 12.86
N GLY A 34 -3.83 1.41 12.07
CA GLY A 34 -5.21 1.15 12.49
C GLY A 34 -5.48 -0.33 12.81
N PHE A 35 -5.02 -1.25 11.98
CA PHE A 35 -5.15 -2.70 12.19
C PHE A 35 -4.41 -3.14 13.45
N GLU A 36 -3.17 -2.68 13.64
CA GLU A 36 -2.36 -2.99 14.82
C GLU A 36 -3.01 -2.43 16.11
N GLY A 37 -3.40 -1.15 16.10
CA GLY A 37 -4.05 -0.51 17.24
C GLY A 37 -5.36 -1.19 17.63
N ASN A 38 -6.15 -1.60 16.63
CA ASN A 38 -7.38 -2.35 16.87
C ASN A 38 -7.10 -3.75 17.41
N THR A 39 -6.10 -4.46 16.88
CA THR A 39 -5.69 -5.79 17.34
C THR A 39 -5.28 -5.75 18.82
N VAL A 40 -4.47 -4.75 19.22
CA VAL A 40 -4.09 -4.54 20.62
C VAL A 40 -5.31 -4.25 21.50
N ARG A 41 -6.22 -3.39 21.05
CA ARG A 41 -7.44 -3.04 21.80
C ARG A 41 -8.33 -4.26 22.01
N ILE A 42 -8.65 -5.00 20.95
CA ILE A 42 -9.52 -6.18 21.01
C ILE A 42 -8.83 -7.30 21.79
N GLY A 43 -7.54 -7.57 21.59
CA GLY A 43 -6.80 -8.57 22.36
C GLY A 43 -6.83 -8.30 23.86
N ARG A 44 -6.66 -7.04 24.29
CA ARG A 44 -6.82 -6.63 25.69
C ARG A 44 -8.24 -6.82 26.20
N GLN A 45 -9.26 -6.50 25.38
CA GLN A 45 -10.66 -6.66 25.75
C GLN A 45 -11.02 -8.13 25.91
N VAL A 46 -10.65 -9.00 24.97
CA VAL A 46 -10.84 -10.44 25.08
C VAL A 46 -10.27 -10.93 26.40
N HIS A 47 -9.00 -10.65 26.71
CA HIS A 47 -8.39 -11.05 27.98
C HIS A 47 -9.05 -10.45 29.23
N ARG A 48 -9.65 -9.26 29.15
CA ARG A 48 -10.41 -8.67 30.26
C ARG A 48 -11.74 -9.36 30.47
N VAL A 49 -12.47 -9.69 29.41
CA VAL A 49 -13.74 -10.44 29.53
C VAL A 49 -13.48 -11.93 29.86
N THR A 50 -12.32 -12.48 29.48
CA THR A 50 -11.93 -13.85 29.85
C THR A 50 -11.28 -13.96 31.24
N ARG A 51 -11.02 -12.85 31.96
CA ARG A 51 -10.68 -12.92 33.38
C ARG A 51 -11.98 -13.11 34.16
N PRO A 52 -12.20 -14.25 34.83
CA PRO A 52 -13.44 -14.48 35.55
C PRO A 52 -13.45 -13.64 36.83
N ASP A 53 -14.14 -12.50 36.82
CA ASP A 53 -14.60 -11.85 38.06
C ASP A 53 -15.89 -12.49 38.59
N HIS A 54 -16.66 -13.14 37.71
CA HIS A 54 -17.77 -14.02 38.03
C HIS A 54 -18.06 -14.93 36.83
N ILE A 55 -18.18 -16.24 37.05
CA ILE A 55 -18.57 -17.20 36.00
C ILE A 55 -20.07 -17.46 36.18
N GLU A 56 -20.89 -16.91 35.28
CA GLU A 56 -22.28 -17.35 35.15
C GLU A 56 -22.46 -17.99 33.76
N THR A 57 -22.89 -19.25 33.75
CA THR A 57 -23.09 -20.03 32.54
C THR A 57 -24.55 -19.89 32.09
N LYS A 58 -24.79 -19.21 30.96
CA LYS A 58 -26.02 -19.36 30.19
C LYS A 58 -25.70 -20.05 28.87
N ASN A 59 -26.14 -21.30 28.73
CA ASN A 59 -26.09 -22.09 27.50
C ASN A 59 -24.69 -22.34 26.86
N GLY A 60 -23.60 -22.22 27.61
CA GLY A 60 -22.31 -22.85 27.25
C GLY A 60 -21.47 -22.16 26.16
N GLU A 61 -21.77 -20.93 25.74
CA GLU A 61 -21.00 -20.25 24.68
C GLU A 61 -20.27 -18.97 25.12
N ASN A 62 -19.10 -18.76 24.52
CA ASN A 62 -18.12 -17.71 24.84
C ASN A 62 -18.44 -16.34 24.20
N VAL A 63 -17.90 -15.31 24.83
CA VAL A 63 -17.99 -13.86 24.56
C VAL A 63 -17.94 -13.48 23.06
N VAL A 64 -19.00 -12.83 22.58
CA VAL A 64 -19.06 -12.17 21.27
C VAL A 64 -18.55 -10.73 21.40
N VAL A 65 -17.59 -10.33 20.56
CA VAL A 65 -17.11 -8.95 20.48
C VAL A 65 -17.86 -8.24 19.35
N TRP A 66 -18.58 -7.17 19.68
CA TRP A 66 -19.28 -6.33 18.71
C TRP A 66 -18.32 -5.28 18.17
N THR A 67 -17.96 -5.38 16.88
CA THR A 67 -17.24 -4.31 16.17
C THR A 67 -18.18 -3.70 15.14
N SER A 68 -19.02 -2.77 15.58
CA SER A 68 -19.82 -1.92 14.68
C SER A 68 -19.39 -0.47 14.85
N ALA A 69 -19.41 0.31 13.77
CA ALA A 69 -19.30 1.76 13.84
C ALA A 69 -20.58 2.40 14.43
N GLU A 70 -21.67 1.62 14.47
CA GLU A 70 -23.00 2.00 14.93
C GLU A 70 -23.28 1.39 16.31
N ASP A 71 -24.12 2.04 17.11
CA ASP A 71 -24.52 1.54 18.44
C ASP A 71 -25.52 0.39 18.28
N PRO A 72 -25.14 -0.86 18.62
CA PRO A 72 -25.97 -2.04 18.42
C PRO A 72 -27.21 -2.09 19.34
N SER A 73 -27.33 -1.15 20.29
CA SER A 73 -28.52 -1.02 21.14
C SER A 73 -29.66 -0.22 20.50
N GLN A 74 -29.41 0.44 19.36
CA GLN A 74 -30.43 1.20 18.65
C GLN A 74 -31.29 0.27 17.78
N PRO A 75 -32.63 0.40 17.80
CA PRO A 75 -33.54 -0.53 17.14
C PRO A 75 -33.47 -0.49 15.61
N ASP A 76 -32.85 0.54 15.04
CA ASP A 76 -32.69 0.77 13.59
C ASP A 76 -31.29 0.41 13.07
N VAL A 77 -30.38 -0.03 13.95
CA VAL A 77 -29.02 -0.43 13.56
C VAL A 77 -29.00 -1.87 13.04
N ILE A 78 -28.72 -2.03 11.75
CA ILE A 78 -28.53 -3.34 11.11
C ILE A 78 -27.05 -3.70 11.17
N LEU A 79 -26.71 -4.70 11.97
CA LEU A 79 -25.35 -5.23 12.04
C LEU A 79 -24.93 -5.80 10.68
N SER A 80 -24.00 -5.12 10.02
CA SER A 80 -23.46 -5.55 8.72
C SER A 80 -22.60 -6.82 8.84
N THR A 81 -21.94 -7.04 10.00
CA THR A 81 -21.15 -8.26 10.26
C THR A 81 -21.17 -8.66 11.74
N ILE A 82 -21.19 -9.98 12.00
CA ILE A 82 -20.95 -10.58 13.32
C ILE A 82 -19.76 -11.52 13.15
N ARG A 83 -18.68 -11.30 13.92
CA ARG A 83 -17.41 -12.03 13.75
C ARG A 83 -16.83 -12.47 15.10
N ARG A 84 -16.16 -13.62 15.13
CA ARG A 84 -15.46 -14.07 16.34
C ARG A 84 -14.22 -13.19 16.56
N ALA A 85 -13.86 -12.97 17.82
CA ALA A 85 -12.69 -12.17 18.14
C ALA A 85 -11.39 -12.78 17.60
N THR A 86 -11.28 -14.11 17.55
CA THR A 86 -10.14 -14.81 16.95
C THR A 86 -10.01 -14.50 15.47
N ASP A 87 -11.11 -14.60 14.71
CA ASP A 87 -11.12 -14.31 13.27
C ASP A 87 -10.76 -12.84 13.02
N TYR A 88 -11.26 -11.92 13.86
CA TYR A 88 -10.90 -10.50 13.78
C TYR A 88 -9.39 -10.27 13.99
N LEU A 89 -8.80 -10.91 15.01
CA LEU A 89 -7.38 -10.78 15.30
C LEU A 89 -6.52 -11.39 14.18
N ASP A 90 -6.92 -12.53 13.65
CA ASP A 90 -6.22 -13.20 12.54
C ASP A 90 -6.29 -12.34 11.26
N ASP A 91 -7.46 -11.79 10.93
CA ASP A 91 -7.66 -10.93 9.75
C ASP A 91 -6.83 -9.63 9.80
N ASN A 92 -6.64 -9.06 10.99
CA ASN A 92 -5.89 -7.81 11.22
C ASN A 92 -4.42 -8.03 11.62
N SER A 93 -3.98 -9.28 11.75
CA SER A 93 -2.58 -9.60 12.01
C SER A 93 -1.68 -9.20 10.84
N HIS A 94 -0.38 -9.08 11.09
CA HIS A 94 0.59 -8.84 10.01
C HIS A 94 0.52 -9.96 8.96
N GLY A 95 0.36 -9.58 7.69
CA GLY A 95 0.14 -10.51 6.59
C GLY A 95 -1.27 -11.10 6.53
N GLY A 96 -2.17 -10.69 7.44
CA GLY A 96 -3.56 -11.14 7.52
C GLY A 96 -4.41 -10.66 6.34
N PHE A 97 -5.67 -11.12 6.31
CA PHE A 97 -6.59 -10.86 5.19
C PHE A 97 -6.74 -9.37 4.88
N ASN A 98 -6.90 -8.51 5.90
CA ASN A 98 -7.14 -7.08 5.70
C ASN A 98 -5.92 -6.38 5.08
N GLU A 99 -4.71 -6.73 5.53
CA GLU A 99 -3.48 -6.20 4.93
C GLU A 99 -3.36 -6.64 3.47
N GLN A 100 -3.57 -7.92 3.17
CA GLN A 100 -3.45 -8.43 1.79
C GLN A 100 -4.54 -7.85 0.87
N GLN A 101 -5.76 -7.65 1.39
CA GLN A 101 -6.83 -7.00 0.65
C GLN A 101 -6.49 -5.54 0.33
N LEU A 102 -5.86 -4.82 1.27
CA LEU A 102 -5.40 -3.46 1.06
C LEU A 102 -4.27 -3.39 0.02
N CYS A 103 -3.26 -4.28 0.11
CA CYS A 103 -2.20 -4.40 -0.90
C CYS A 103 -2.78 -4.61 -2.29
N ALA A 104 -3.73 -5.54 -2.44
CA ALA A 104 -4.40 -5.81 -3.71
C ALA A 104 -5.14 -4.59 -4.25
N SER A 105 -5.90 -3.88 -3.41
CA SER A 105 -6.64 -2.67 -3.79
C SER A 105 -5.71 -1.56 -4.29
N ILE A 106 -4.58 -1.33 -3.61
CA ILE A 106 -3.62 -0.29 -4.00
C ILE A 106 -3.00 -0.62 -5.36
N ILE A 107 -2.60 -1.87 -5.60
CA ILE A 107 -2.07 -2.31 -6.90
C ILE A 107 -3.07 -2.04 -8.02
N VAL A 108 -4.34 -2.37 -7.80
CA VAL A 108 -5.42 -2.14 -8.76
C VAL A 108 -5.60 -0.65 -9.02
N PHE A 109 -5.66 0.18 -7.98
CA PHE A 109 -5.87 1.63 -8.14
C PHE A 109 -4.71 2.33 -8.82
N ILE A 110 -3.46 2.00 -8.48
CA ILE A 110 -2.28 2.56 -9.16
C ILE A 110 -2.30 2.20 -10.64
N PHE A 111 -2.57 0.94 -10.98
CA PHE A 111 -2.61 0.53 -12.38
C PHE A 111 -3.77 1.18 -13.14
N ALA A 112 -4.97 1.23 -12.55
CA ALA A 112 -6.13 1.85 -13.19
C ALA A 112 -5.88 3.34 -13.50
N TYR A 113 -5.39 4.10 -12.51
CA TYR A 113 -5.07 5.52 -12.73
C TYR A 113 -3.94 5.72 -13.76
N TRP A 114 -2.94 4.84 -13.76
CA TRP A 114 -1.92 4.83 -14.81
C TRP A 114 -2.52 4.60 -16.21
N ASP A 115 -3.34 3.55 -16.37
CA ASP A 115 -3.79 3.07 -17.68
C ASP A 115 -4.87 3.98 -18.30
N GLU A 116 -5.74 4.53 -17.46
CA GLU A 116 -6.93 5.30 -17.85
C GLU A 116 -6.66 6.81 -17.93
N GLU A 117 -5.80 7.37 -17.07
CA GLU A 117 -5.61 8.83 -16.97
C GLU A 117 -4.20 9.26 -17.37
N VAL A 118 -3.19 8.71 -16.69
CA VAL A 118 -1.80 9.20 -16.80
C VAL A 118 -1.19 8.85 -18.16
N ARG A 119 -1.22 7.58 -18.56
CA ARG A 119 -0.63 7.12 -19.82
C ARG A 119 -1.28 7.79 -21.04
N PRO A 120 -2.63 7.92 -21.14
CA PRO A 120 -3.26 8.68 -22.23
C PRO A 120 -2.88 10.17 -22.21
N ALA A 121 -2.79 10.81 -21.05
CA ALA A 121 -2.39 12.21 -20.96
C ALA A 121 -0.97 12.44 -21.48
N ILE A 122 -0.01 11.58 -21.11
CA ILE A 122 1.37 11.61 -21.63
C ILE A 122 1.36 11.39 -23.15
N ALA A 123 0.58 10.42 -23.65
CA ALA A 123 0.51 10.13 -25.09
C ALA A 123 0.04 11.33 -25.92
N ARG A 124 -0.94 12.08 -25.41
CA ARG A 124 -1.39 13.33 -26.05
C ARG A 124 -0.28 14.38 -26.13
N VAL A 125 0.51 14.56 -25.08
CA VAL A 125 1.64 15.51 -25.09
C VAL A 125 2.71 15.08 -26.09
N ARG A 126 2.98 13.77 -26.16
CA ARG A 126 3.98 13.20 -27.07
C ARG A 126 3.54 13.17 -28.53
N GLY A 127 2.24 13.10 -28.79
CA GLY A 127 1.65 12.91 -30.11
C GLY A 127 1.73 11.46 -30.58
N VAL A 128 1.57 10.50 -29.67
CA VAL A 128 1.68 9.05 -29.93
C VAL A 128 0.49 8.31 -29.34
N GLU A 129 0.30 7.06 -29.75
CA GLU A 129 -0.72 6.18 -29.17
C GLU A 129 -0.38 5.81 -27.71
N PRO A 130 -1.36 5.73 -26.78
CA PRO A 130 -1.11 5.38 -25.38
C PRO A 130 -0.29 4.09 -25.20
N ASN A 131 -0.57 3.06 -25.99
CA ASN A 131 0.11 1.76 -25.92
C ASN A 131 1.57 1.77 -26.44
N SER A 132 2.03 2.89 -26.99
CA SER A 132 3.45 3.11 -27.33
C SER A 132 4.28 3.51 -26.11
N ILE A 133 3.64 4.02 -25.04
CA ILE A 133 4.31 4.35 -23.79
C ILE A 133 4.44 3.07 -22.96
N ARG A 134 5.58 2.39 -23.11
CA ARG A 134 5.86 1.12 -22.44
C ARG A 134 6.96 1.28 -21.43
N ILE A 135 6.68 0.87 -20.20
CA ILE A 135 7.60 0.89 -19.07
C ILE A 135 7.44 -0.42 -18.32
N ASP A 136 8.56 -1.06 -18.02
CA ASP A 136 8.56 -2.45 -17.52
C ASP A 136 7.79 -2.58 -16.20
N ALA A 137 7.96 -1.66 -15.25
CA ALA A 137 7.25 -1.70 -13.97
C ALA A 137 5.72 -1.57 -14.13
N MET A 138 5.23 -0.78 -15.09
CA MET A 138 3.79 -0.68 -15.36
C MET A 138 3.27 -1.93 -16.10
N GLY A 139 4.12 -2.54 -16.92
CA GLY A 139 3.86 -3.85 -17.53
C GLY A 139 3.72 -4.95 -16.48
N ASP A 140 4.59 -4.95 -15.48
CA ASP A 140 4.54 -5.88 -14.35
C ASP A 140 3.31 -5.64 -13.48
N LEU A 141 3.00 -4.37 -13.15
CA LEU A 141 1.82 -4.01 -12.37
C LEU A 141 0.52 -4.46 -13.07
N ARG A 142 0.47 -4.40 -14.40
CA ARG A 142 -0.65 -4.94 -15.20
C ARG A 142 -0.83 -6.46 -14.98
N ILE A 143 0.27 -7.20 -14.95
CA ILE A 143 0.26 -8.66 -14.72
C ILE A 143 -0.27 -8.95 -13.31
N LEU A 144 0.24 -8.26 -12.29
CA LEU A 144 -0.21 -8.41 -10.91
C LEU A 144 -1.70 -8.06 -10.75
N ARG A 145 -2.14 -6.94 -11.33
CA ARG A 145 -3.55 -6.51 -11.34
C ARG A 145 -4.45 -7.54 -12.03
N ASN A 146 -4.00 -8.14 -13.13
CA ASN A 146 -4.74 -9.19 -13.82
C ASN A 146 -4.90 -10.44 -12.93
N ALA A 147 -3.83 -10.85 -12.24
CA ALA A 147 -3.89 -11.97 -11.29
C ALA A 147 -4.89 -11.68 -10.15
N ILE A 148 -4.87 -10.48 -9.57
CA ILE A 148 -5.79 -10.06 -8.50
C ILE A 148 -7.24 -10.13 -8.96
N ILE A 149 -7.58 -9.52 -10.10
CA ILE A 149 -8.97 -9.35 -10.54
C ILE A 149 -9.55 -10.63 -11.16
N HIS A 150 -8.74 -11.38 -11.93
CA HIS A 150 -9.26 -12.45 -12.78
C HIS A 150 -8.83 -13.86 -12.35
N ALA A 151 -7.81 -14.00 -11.51
CA ALA A 151 -7.26 -15.30 -11.09
C ALA A 151 -7.30 -15.51 -9.57
N GLY A 152 -8.13 -14.76 -8.83
CA GLY A 152 -8.22 -14.87 -7.37
C GLY A 152 -6.92 -14.52 -6.65
N GLY A 153 -6.06 -13.72 -7.29
CA GLY A 153 -4.71 -13.39 -6.82
C GLY A 153 -3.64 -14.40 -7.21
N MET A 154 -3.93 -15.48 -7.94
CA MET A 154 -2.91 -16.45 -8.36
C MET A 154 -2.05 -15.93 -9.52
N VAL A 155 -0.73 -15.92 -9.35
CA VAL A 155 0.22 -15.55 -10.41
C VAL A 155 0.74 -16.81 -11.08
N ALA A 156 0.16 -17.19 -12.21
CA ALA A 156 0.59 -18.36 -12.97
C ALA A 156 2.07 -18.26 -13.39
N ALA A 157 2.79 -19.37 -13.43
CA ALA A 157 4.21 -19.40 -13.81
C ALA A 157 4.48 -18.76 -15.19
N SER A 158 3.55 -18.91 -16.14
CA SER A 158 3.65 -18.29 -17.47
C SER A 158 3.56 -16.77 -17.44
N GLU A 159 2.78 -16.20 -16.50
CA GLU A 159 2.68 -14.76 -16.30
C GLU A 159 3.85 -14.23 -15.45
N HIS A 160 4.26 -14.99 -14.43
CA HIS A 160 5.44 -14.69 -13.61
C HIS A 160 6.70 -14.51 -14.47
N ALA A 161 6.92 -15.41 -15.43
CA ALA A 161 8.06 -15.37 -16.34
C ALA A 161 8.13 -14.10 -17.23
N LYS A 162 7.05 -13.31 -17.32
CA LYS A 162 7.01 -12.05 -18.07
C LYS A 162 7.39 -10.84 -17.21
N LEU A 163 7.47 -11.00 -15.88
CA LEU A 163 7.84 -9.94 -14.96
C LEU A 163 9.31 -9.55 -15.17
N LYS A 164 9.61 -8.25 -15.12
CA LYS A 164 10.95 -7.73 -15.37
C LYS A 164 11.56 -6.99 -14.18
N LYS A 165 10.79 -6.12 -13.54
CA LYS A 165 11.21 -5.27 -12.41
C LYS A 165 10.67 -5.79 -11.08
N MET A 166 9.57 -6.55 -11.08
CA MET A 166 8.84 -7.03 -9.90
C MET A 166 8.85 -8.57 -9.77
N ALA A 167 9.76 -9.27 -10.45
CA ALA A 167 9.78 -10.75 -10.50
C ALA A 167 10.05 -11.41 -9.13
N ASP A 168 10.69 -10.68 -8.21
CA ASP A 168 11.00 -11.11 -6.84
C ASP A 168 9.85 -10.92 -5.85
N LEU A 169 8.76 -10.24 -6.24
CA LEU A 169 7.63 -9.96 -5.36
C LEU A 169 6.66 -11.16 -5.26
N PRO A 170 6.05 -11.67 -6.35
CA PRO A 170 5.25 -12.89 -6.30
C PRO A 170 6.09 -14.16 -6.45
N MET A 171 5.59 -15.25 -5.88
CA MET A 171 6.04 -16.60 -6.23
C MET A 171 5.18 -17.15 -7.38
N PRO A 172 5.77 -17.88 -8.34
CA PRO A 172 5.01 -18.52 -9.41
C PRO A 172 4.05 -19.59 -8.86
N ASP A 173 2.87 -19.67 -9.45
CA ASP A 173 1.76 -20.59 -9.09
C ASP A 173 1.31 -20.47 -7.63
N LYS A 174 1.53 -19.29 -7.02
CA LYS A 174 1.05 -18.96 -5.69
C LYS A 174 0.13 -17.76 -5.73
N ARG A 175 -0.70 -17.64 -4.69
CA ARG A 175 -1.45 -16.41 -4.44
C ARG A 175 -0.46 -15.29 -4.15
N LEU A 176 -0.69 -14.13 -4.76
CA LEU A 176 0.02 -12.90 -4.47
C LEU A 176 -0.24 -12.52 -3.01
N VAL A 177 0.81 -12.64 -2.20
CA VAL A 177 0.84 -12.22 -0.81
C VAL A 177 2.10 -11.37 -0.68
N LEU A 178 1.94 -10.11 -0.30
CA LEU A 178 3.04 -9.17 -0.14
C LEU A 178 3.24 -8.89 1.34
N SER A 179 4.48 -9.05 1.79
CA SER A 179 4.92 -8.48 3.07
C SER A 179 5.00 -6.95 2.98
N HIS A 180 5.11 -6.31 4.14
CA HIS A 180 5.34 -4.87 4.25
C HIS A 180 6.50 -4.38 3.37
N ASP A 181 7.65 -5.05 3.46
CA ASP A 181 8.85 -4.67 2.71
C ASP A 181 8.65 -4.85 1.20
N GLN A 182 7.93 -5.89 0.78
CA GLN A 182 7.60 -6.12 -0.62
C GLN A 182 6.60 -5.09 -1.16
N MET A 183 5.61 -4.68 -0.35
CA MET A 183 4.67 -3.62 -0.73
C MET A 183 5.38 -2.27 -0.84
N HIS A 184 6.27 -1.95 0.11
CA HIS A 184 7.13 -0.78 0.02
C HIS A 184 8.01 -0.82 -1.23
N ARG A 185 8.63 -1.96 -1.52
CA ARG A 185 9.44 -2.17 -2.73
C ARG A 185 8.64 -1.94 -4.00
N LEU A 186 7.41 -2.43 -4.08
CA LEU A 186 6.50 -2.21 -5.21
C LEU A 186 6.26 -0.71 -5.43
N LEU A 187 5.95 0.04 -4.37
CA LEU A 187 5.72 1.49 -4.45
C LEU A 187 6.98 2.25 -4.91
N VAL A 188 8.17 1.83 -4.46
CA VAL A 188 9.45 2.37 -4.93
C VAL A 188 9.65 2.10 -6.42
N LEU A 189 9.41 0.87 -6.89
CA LEU A 189 9.54 0.51 -8.31
C LEU A 189 8.58 1.31 -9.20
N VAL A 190 7.36 1.58 -8.73
CA VAL A 190 6.40 2.46 -9.41
C VAL A 190 6.94 3.89 -9.51
N LYS A 191 7.51 4.45 -8.43
CA LYS A 191 8.09 5.81 -8.45
C LYS A 191 9.32 5.89 -9.36
N GLN A 192 10.17 4.86 -9.35
CA GLN A 192 11.32 4.76 -10.25
C GLN A 192 10.89 4.74 -11.70
N ALA A 193 9.81 4.03 -12.02
CA ALA A 193 9.23 4.00 -13.35
C ALA A 193 8.73 5.38 -13.79
N ILE A 194 8.15 6.18 -12.89
CA ILE A 194 7.81 7.59 -13.19
C ILE A 194 9.08 8.40 -13.47
N GLY A 195 10.15 8.16 -12.70
CA GLY A 195 11.48 8.70 -12.97
C GLY A 195 11.99 8.36 -14.37
N GLU A 196 11.86 7.10 -14.82
CA GLU A 196 12.20 6.68 -16.19
C GLU A 196 11.47 7.52 -17.26
N ILE A 197 10.21 7.89 -17.01
CA ILE A 197 9.44 8.77 -17.92
C ILE A 197 10.01 10.18 -17.94
N ILE A 198 10.32 10.75 -16.77
CA ILE A 198 10.90 12.10 -16.66
C ILE A 198 12.22 12.17 -17.43
N MET A 199 13.04 11.12 -17.30
CA MET A 199 14.35 11.03 -17.94
C MET A 199 14.26 10.81 -19.46
N HIS A 200 13.07 10.60 -20.04
CA HIS A 200 12.89 10.44 -21.48
C HIS A 200 13.47 11.63 -22.27
N TYR A 201 13.32 12.85 -21.75
CA TYR A 201 13.83 14.07 -22.39
C TYR A 201 15.19 14.53 -21.84
N THR A 202 15.48 14.22 -20.58
CA THR A 202 16.63 14.79 -19.86
C THR A 202 17.78 13.82 -19.66
N GLY A 203 17.58 12.52 -19.90
CA GLY A 203 18.58 11.46 -19.68
C GLY A 203 19.84 11.57 -20.52
N ALA A 204 19.78 12.28 -21.65
CA ALA A 204 20.94 12.55 -22.49
C ALA A 204 21.78 13.77 -22.04
N LEU A 205 21.31 14.54 -21.04
CA LEU A 205 22.01 15.74 -20.57
C LEU A 205 23.20 15.38 -19.66
N PRO A 206 24.33 16.12 -19.74
CA PRO A 206 25.47 15.90 -18.86
C PRO A 206 25.09 16.00 -17.38
N GLY A 207 25.41 14.97 -16.59
CA GLY A 207 25.15 14.92 -15.14
C GLY A 207 23.76 14.40 -14.74
N ALA A 208 22.92 14.00 -15.70
CA ALA A 208 21.60 13.44 -15.41
C ALA A 208 21.73 12.07 -14.70
N PRO A 209 21.05 11.83 -13.56
CA PRO A 209 21.11 10.55 -12.86
C PRO A 209 20.39 9.45 -13.66
N THR A 210 20.82 8.19 -13.53
CA THR A 210 20.04 7.07 -14.09
C THR A 210 18.78 6.86 -13.24
N ALA A 211 17.69 6.41 -13.85
CA ALA A 211 16.42 6.25 -13.15
C ALA A 211 16.52 5.25 -11.97
N GLU A 212 17.37 4.22 -12.10
CA GLU A 212 17.65 3.25 -11.04
C GLU A 212 18.37 3.87 -9.82
N LYS A 213 19.07 5.00 -10.02
CA LYS A 213 19.71 5.78 -8.96
C LYS A 213 18.76 6.79 -8.32
N ILE A 214 17.53 6.91 -8.81
CA ILE A 214 16.47 7.64 -8.13
C ILE A 214 15.97 6.74 -7.00
N VAL A 215 16.71 6.76 -5.90
CA VAL A 215 16.36 6.20 -4.60
C VAL A 215 16.13 7.37 -3.63
N ASP A 216 15.30 7.15 -2.60
CA ASP A 216 15.11 8.09 -1.47
C ASP A 216 14.35 9.41 -1.71
N VAL A 217 13.69 9.61 -2.85
CA VAL A 217 12.91 10.85 -3.11
C VAL A 217 11.67 10.98 -2.21
N ALA A 218 11.30 9.93 -1.48
CA ALA A 218 10.23 9.96 -0.49
C ALA A 218 10.60 9.17 0.78
N ILE A 219 10.71 9.91 1.90
CA ILE A 219 10.57 9.44 3.30
C ILE A 219 11.72 8.60 3.90
N GLN A 220 13.01 8.87 3.61
CA GLN A 220 14.10 8.17 4.34
C GLN A 220 15.23 9.05 4.92
N ASN A 221 15.28 10.36 4.62
CA ASN A 221 16.29 11.25 5.20
C ASN A 221 15.69 12.39 6.03
N ALA A 222 14.81 12.05 6.99
CA ALA A 222 14.91 12.76 8.25
C ALA A 222 16.19 12.22 8.89
N GLY A 223 17.26 13.03 8.92
CA GLY A 223 18.55 12.65 9.51
C GLY A 223 18.38 12.06 10.92
N PRO A 224 19.45 11.48 11.51
CA PRO A 224 19.36 10.83 12.81
C PRO A 224 18.59 11.72 13.77
N ARG A 225 17.44 11.22 14.27
CA ARG A 225 16.71 11.86 15.37
C ARG A 225 17.69 11.89 16.54
N THR A 226 18.39 13.00 16.70
CA THR A 226 19.20 13.27 17.87
C THR A 226 18.20 13.29 19.02
N GLY A 227 18.17 12.19 19.76
CA GLY A 227 17.39 12.05 20.96
C GLY A 227 17.87 13.05 21.99
N THR A 228 17.29 14.24 22.00
CA THR A 228 17.18 15.04 23.21
C THR A 228 15.78 14.81 23.76
N GLY A 229 15.56 13.60 24.28
CA GLY A 229 14.57 13.42 25.33
C GLY A 229 14.93 14.34 26.51
N PRO A 230 13.95 14.89 27.23
CA PRO A 230 14.22 15.79 28.33
C PRO A 230 15.04 15.04 29.39
N LYS A 231 16.26 15.55 29.63
CA LYS A 231 17.14 15.09 30.69
C LYS A 231 16.43 15.21 32.05
N ASP A 232 16.66 14.19 32.86
CA ASP A 232 16.36 14.11 34.29
C ASP A 232 16.33 15.46 34.99
N ARG A 233 15.18 15.80 35.58
CA ARG A 233 15.17 16.66 36.77
C ARG A 233 15.46 15.78 37.96
N THR A 234 16.74 15.69 38.27
CA THR A 234 17.24 15.24 39.57
C THR A 234 16.63 16.07 40.69
N SER A 235 16.25 15.35 41.74
CA SER A 235 16.02 15.82 43.09
C SER A 235 17.14 16.74 43.63
N SER A 236 16.76 17.89 44.15
CA SER A 236 17.35 18.60 45.29
C SER A 236 16.28 19.61 45.73
N GLY A 237 15.69 19.56 46.92
CA GLY A 237 16.39 19.63 48.20
C GLY A 237 16.31 21.08 48.71
N MET A 238 15.14 21.49 49.20
CA MET A 238 14.90 22.40 50.32
C MET A 238 13.41 22.38 50.67
#